data_AF-A0A9P7WP82-F1
#
_entry.id   AF-A0A9P7WP82-F1
#
_cell.length_a   1.000
_cell.length_b   1.000
_cell.length_c   1.000
_cell.angle_alpha   90.00
_cell.angle_beta   90.00
_cell.angle_gamma   90.00
#
_symmetry.space_group_name_H-M   'P 1'
#
loop_
_entity.id
_entity.type
_entity.pdbx_description
1 polymer ?
#
loop_
_entity_poly.entity_id
_entity_poly.type
_entity_poly.pdbx_seq_one_letter_code
_entity_poly.pdbx_strand_id
1 'polypeptide(L)' 'MPALEREIVDITAVIKSILDNYPAGSAVLREFLQNSDDCGAKSQEFILDTRTFPTEALVDPQLACCQGPALFAIND' A
#
# COMPACT_ATOMS: atom_id res chain seq x y z
N MET A 1 -25.64 19.84 -25.60
CA MET A 1 -24.48 19.10 -25.06
C MET A 1 -24.94 18.46 -23.75
N PRO A 2 -24.86 17.14 -23.56
CA PRO A 2 -25.27 16.57 -22.28
C PRO A 2 -24.29 17.06 -21.21
N ALA A 3 -24.82 17.43 -20.05
CA ALA A 3 -24.01 17.76 -18.89
C ALA A 3 -23.20 16.51 -18.52
N LEU A 4 -21.90 16.65 -18.24
CA LEU A 4 -21.13 15.58 -17.64
C LEU A 4 -21.73 15.29 -16.26
N GLU A 5 -22.54 14.25 -16.16
CA GLU A 5 -22.84 13.63 -14.88
C GLU A 5 -21.52 13.11 -14.32
N ARG A 6 -21.08 13.71 -13.22
CA ARG A 6 -19.89 13.29 -12.51
C ARG A 6 -20.25 11.97 -11.82
N GLU A 7 -19.79 10.86 -12.38
CA GLU A 7 -19.97 9.55 -11.78
C GLU A 7 -19.34 9.54 -10.39
N ILE A 8 -20.16 9.39 -9.35
CA ILE A 8 -19.69 9.26 -7.97
C ILE A 8 -19.36 7.78 -7.77
N VAL A 9 -18.08 7.47 -7.86
CA VAL A 9 -17.58 6.11 -7.67
C VAL A 9 -17.10 5.92 -6.23
N ASP A 10 -17.53 4.84 -5.59
CA ASP A 10 -16.94 4.40 -4.31
C ASP A 10 -15.53 3.85 -4.56
N ILE A 11 -14.53 4.63 -4.17
CA ILE A 11 -13.11 4.29 -4.36
C ILE A 11 -12.76 2.98 -3.66
N THR A 12 -13.34 2.70 -2.49
CA THR A 12 -13.03 1.48 -1.74
C THR A 12 -13.58 0.24 -2.45
N ALA A 13 -14.73 0.34 -3.11
CA ALA A 13 -15.28 -0.72 -3.95
C ALA A 13 -14.40 -1.00 -5.17
N VAL A 14 -13.82 0.05 -5.78
CA VAL A 14 -12.86 -0.12 -6.89
C VAL A 14 -11.59 -0.82 -6.43
N ILE A 15 -10.99 -0.38 -5.32
CA ILE A 15 -9.79 -1.03 -4.77
C ILE A 15 -10.08 -2.50 -4.45
N LYS A 16 -11.23 -2.80 -3.83
CA LYS A 16 -11.67 -4.17 -3.55
C LYS A 16 -11.74 -5.01 -4.83
N SER A 17 -12.36 -4.49 -5.89
CA SER A 17 -12.45 -5.18 -7.18
C SER A 17 -11.07 -5.47 -7.77
N ILE A 18 -10.12 -4.54 -7.67
CA ILE A 18 -8.73 -4.75 -8.12
C ILE A 18 -8.07 -5.88 -7.32
N LEU A 19 -8.22 -5.85 -5.98
CA LEU A 19 -7.66 -6.89 -5.10
C LEU A 19 -8.26 -8.27 -5.36
N ASP A 20 -9.57 -8.35 -5.63
CA ASP A 20 -10.26 -9.61 -5.95
C ASP A 20 -9.74 -10.23 -7.26
N ASN A 21 -9.26 -9.41 -8.21
CA ASN A 21 -8.66 -9.85 -9.47
C ASN A 21 -7.13 -10.09 -9.39
N TYR A 22 -6.49 -9.68 -8.30
CA TYR A 22 -5.04 -9.78 -8.10
C TYR A 22 -4.75 -10.46 -6.75
N PRO A 23 -4.92 -11.79 -6.66
CA PRO A 23 -4.83 -12.51 -5.39
C PRO A 23 -3.45 -12.31 -4.73
N ALA A 24 -3.49 -12.00 -3.43
CA ALA A 24 -2.31 -11.69 -2.65
C ALA A 24 -1.31 -12.86 -2.60
N GLY A 25 -0.02 -12.53 -2.47
CA GLY A 25 1.07 -13.51 -2.39
C GLY A 25 2.40 -12.92 -2.85
N SER A 26 3.28 -13.76 -3.41
CA SER A 26 4.58 -13.31 -3.89
C SER A 26 4.51 -12.29 -5.04
N ALA A 27 3.33 -12.11 -5.66
CA ALA A 27 3.10 -11.10 -6.68
C ALA A 27 3.34 -9.68 -6.14
N VAL A 28 2.95 -9.40 -4.89
CA VAL A 28 3.13 -8.09 -4.27
C VAL A 28 4.61 -7.68 -4.24
N LEU A 29 5.52 -8.60 -3.90
CA LEU A 29 6.95 -8.33 -3.89
C LEU A 29 7.50 -8.06 -5.30
N ARG A 30 6.97 -8.74 -6.31
CA ARG A 30 7.35 -8.50 -7.71
C ARG A 30 6.87 -7.14 -8.22
N GLU A 31 5.70 -6.67 -7.78
CA GLU A 31 5.23 -5.32 -8.13
C GLU A 31 6.14 -4.23 -7.52
N PHE A 32 6.59 -4.40 -6.28
CA PHE A 32 7.60 -3.48 -5.71
C PHE A 32 8.92 -3.51 -6.48
N LEU A 33 9.39 -4.71 -6.90
CA LEU A 33 10.59 -4.82 -7.73
C LEU A 33 10.43 -4.13 -9.09
N GLN A 34 9.28 -4.30 -9.74
CA GLN A 34 8.97 -3.63 -11.01
C GLN A 34 8.95 -2.10 -10.82
N ASN A 35 8.28 -1.59 -9.79
CA ASN A 35 8.27 -0.16 -9.50
C ASN A 35 9.68 0.41 -9.30
N SER A 36 10.56 -0.35 -8.64
CA SER A 36 11.94 0.05 -8.42
C SER A 36 12.76 0.02 -9.71
N ASP A 37 12.58 -0.99 -10.56
CA ASP A 37 13.20 -1.05 -11.90
C ASP A 37 12.72 0.10 -12.80
N ASP A 38 11.42 0.39 -12.81
CA ASP A 38 10.81 1.51 -13.55
C ASP A 38 11.37 2.88 -13.10
N CYS A 39 11.74 3.00 -11.82
CA CYS A 39 12.41 4.19 -11.28
C CYS A 39 13.93 4.20 -11.53
N GLY A 40 14.51 3.11 -12.05
CA GLY A 40 15.94 2.96 -12.29
C GLY A 40 16.77 2.67 -11.03
N ALA A 41 16.13 2.19 -9.96
CA ALA A 41 16.82 1.80 -8.74
C ALA A 41 17.79 0.64 -9.01
N LYS A 42 18.90 0.59 -8.27
CA LYS A 42 19.89 -0.50 -8.39
C LYS A 42 19.61 -1.62 -7.41
N SER A 43 18.85 -1.33 -6.38
CA SER A 43 18.58 -2.23 -5.27
C SER A 43 17.17 -2.06 -4.74
N GLN A 44 16.62 -3.16 -4.25
CA GLN A 44 15.37 -3.21 -3.51
C GLN A 44 15.59 -4.10 -2.30
N GLU A 45 15.38 -3.54 -1.11
CA GLU A 45 15.46 -4.25 0.16
C GLU A 45 14.06 -4.44 0.75
N PHE A 46 13.80 -5.64 1.27
CA PHE A 46 12.59 -5.96 2.01
C PHE A 46 12.93 -6.35 3.44
N ILE A 47 12.35 -5.64 4.41
CA ILE A 47 12.63 -5.84 5.83
C ILE A 47 11.32 -6.16 6.55
N LEU A 48 11.23 -7.35 7.15
CA LEU A 48 10.14 -7.69 8.07
C LEU A 48 10.46 -7.14 9.45
N ASP A 49 9.90 -5.98 9.77
CA ASP A 49 9.97 -5.38 11.10
C ASP A 49 8.83 -5.93 11.96
N THR A 50 9.17 -6.64 13.04
CA THR A 50 8.20 -7.26 13.95
C THR A 50 7.97 -6.45 15.22
N ARG A 51 8.53 -5.24 15.30
CA ARG A 51 8.36 -4.35 16.45
C ARG A 51 6.92 -3.84 16.56
N THR A 52 6.57 -3.35 17.74
CA THR A 52 5.33 -2.63 18.01
C THR A 52 5.68 -1.32 18.71
N PHE A 53 5.01 -0.24 18.33
CA PHE A 53 5.32 1.12 18.75
C PHE A 53 4.23 1.69 19.67
N PRO A 54 4.56 2.72 20.48
CA PRO A 54 3.61 3.36 21.37
C PRO A 54 2.50 4.10 20.61
N THR A 55 1.34 4.29 21.26
CA THR A 55 0.11 4.84 20.65
C THR A 55 -0.39 6.12 21.33
N GLU A 56 0.37 6.69 22.28
CA GLU A 56 -0.06 7.79 23.14
C GLU A 56 0.02 9.17 22.45
N ALA A 57 0.83 9.29 21.40
CA ALA A 57 1.09 10.54 20.68
C ALA A 57 0.91 10.37 19.15
N LEU A 58 -0.25 9.87 18.75
CA LEU A 58 -0.61 9.71 17.33
C LEU A 58 -1.32 10.95 16.79
N VAL A 59 -1.23 11.16 15.47
CA VAL A 59 -1.97 12.22 14.75
C VAL A 59 -3.48 11.99 14.84
N ASP A 60 -3.90 10.72 14.76
CA ASP A 60 -5.28 10.29 14.95
C ASP A 60 -5.30 8.99 15.81
N PRO A 61 -6.13 8.90 16.86
CA PRO A 61 -6.25 7.69 17.67
C PRO A 61 -6.59 6.41 16.89
N GLN A 62 -7.27 6.52 15.74
CA GLN A 62 -7.60 5.36 14.88
C GLN A 62 -6.36 4.69 14.28
N LEU A 63 -5.23 5.39 14.20
CA LEU A 63 -3.97 4.84 13.69
C LEU A 63 -3.25 3.92 14.67
N ALA A 64 -3.79 3.73 15.88
CA ALA A 64 -3.21 2.81 16.87
C ALA A 64 -3.07 1.38 16.31
N CYS A 65 -3.98 0.96 15.42
CA CYS A 65 -3.90 -0.36 14.78
C CYS A 65 -2.73 -0.48 13.78
N CYS A 66 -2.14 0.64 13.34
CA CYS A 66 -1.02 0.69 12.40
C CYS A 66 0.36 0.63 13.08
N GLN A 67 0.42 0.62 14.41
CA GLN A 67 1.70 0.67 15.16
C GLN A 67 2.33 -0.70 15.42
N GLY A 68 1.88 -1.75 14.74
CA GLY A 68 2.38 -3.12 14.89
C GLY A 68 3.46 -3.50 13.86
N PRO A 69 3.70 -4.83 13.69
CA PRO A 69 4.60 -5.36 12.68
C PRO A 69 4.32 -4.84 11.27
N ALA A 70 5.37 -4.58 10.50
CA ALA A 70 5.29 -4.04 9.16
C ALA A 70 6.35 -4.65 8.22
N LEU A 71 6.05 -4.65 6.93
CA LEU A 71 7.02 -4.97 5.88
C LEU A 71 7.49 -3.65 5.26
N PHE A 72 8.79 -3.35 5.36
CA PHE A 72 9.38 -2.22 4.66
C PHE A 72 9.89 -2.65 3.30
N ALA A 73 9.68 -1.79 2.30
CA ALA A 73 10.25 -1.89 0.97
C ALA A 73 11.07 -0.61 0.72
N ILE A 74 12.38 -0.74 0.55
CA ILE A 74 13.32 0.37 0.43
C ILE A 74 14.10 0.21 -0.88
N ASN A 75 14.20 1.27 -1.67
CA ASN A 75 14.98 1.32 -2.90
C ASN A 75 15.85 2.59 -2.93
N ASP A 76 16.93 2.56 -3.72
CA ASP A 76 17.83 3.69 -3.96
C ASP A 76 17.46 4.55 -5.18
#